data_AF-A0A7S9WR39-F1
#
_entry.id   AF-A0A7S9WR39-F1
#
_cell.length_a   1.000
_cell.length_b   1.000
_cell.length_c   1.000
_cell.angle_alpha   90.00
_cell.angle_beta   90.00
_cell.angle_gamma   90.00
#
_symmetry.space_group_name_H-M   'P 1'
#
loop_
_entity.id
_entity.type
_entity.pdbx_description
1 polymer ?
#
loop_
_entity_poly.entity_id
_entity_poly.type
_entity_poly.pdbx_seq_one_letter_code
_entity_poly.pdbx_strand_id
1 'polypeptide(L)'
;MIFKELSKDEYGKLLGIFMCNTEVHPNSELVKSGRFLKPHADNYKNVNQGNIAIGYGFDLKVNDIAQITKMYRGVFGDKWQLTQEETLVLKDYKNGKITTSAALSKFGSIQNLSLDLKTRDNAYKLYSLTLSTYENKVNSSIPKSYERLALVSRAYNHYGSALMKAVSQRDRFLIWFHLRYTINTQRGKELNGLTKRRLWESDIFDLIYKDDFEAVINIFSSLNIFKFNEERMIKYILAYEKRNFTEENISSFKKDATSRNLTSHFSFKYNKIKDTVAPFLNKLHSLIKEVTSTVFDFKNIYVVNLNSDGTNNISKINKALEERERNSEFKEGSKEEILLILPYKSAQPIAPYQPKNTKLTIILADKTYLDCANLNPSGKKDESKIILTNYKYNPYNTNKNDNIKFIDPSTSTEVTLYKDNTGKFVSQDGKYFFDNANKLTLNFFNNLNFNLLNFAKENNFNLRNDKASSMFKIKLKLSDK
;
A
#
# COMPACT_ATOMS: atom_id res chain seq x y z
N MET A 1 -9.18 5.55 -0.31
CA MET A 1 -8.12 5.50 0.72
C MET A 1 -8.59 6.31 1.93
N ILE A 2 -8.61 5.69 3.11
CA ILE A 2 -8.94 6.36 4.37
C ILE A 2 -7.61 6.87 4.95
N PHE A 3 -7.58 8.08 5.48
CA PHE A 3 -6.42 8.67 6.14
C PHE A 3 -6.70 8.84 7.63
N LYS A 4 -5.67 8.74 8.48
CA LYS A 4 -5.80 9.04 9.91
C LYS A 4 -5.53 10.52 10.15
N GLU A 5 -6.57 11.33 9.97
CA GLU A 5 -6.48 12.79 10.06
C GLU A 5 -6.04 13.28 11.44
N LEU A 6 -5.34 14.41 11.45
CA LEU A 6 -4.76 15.08 12.60
C LEU A 6 -5.22 16.53 12.63
N SER A 7 -5.33 17.11 13.83
CA SER A 7 -5.47 18.56 13.94
C SER A 7 -4.25 19.27 13.34
N LYS A 8 -4.41 20.53 12.91
CA LYS A 8 -3.29 21.31 12.34
C LYS A 8 -2.11 21.43 13.31
N ASP A 9 -2.40 21.64 14.60
CA ASP A 9 -1.39 21.77 15.66
C ASP A 9 -0.64 20.44 15.87
N GLU A 10 -1.38 19.35 16.01
CA GLU A 10 -0.82 18.01 16.21
C GLU A 10 0.00 17.54 15.02
N TYR A 11 -0.48 17.80 13.78
CA TYR A 11 0.26 17.53 12.57
C TYR A 11 1.62 18.24 12.54
N GLY A 12 1.63 19.55 12.84
CA GLY A 12 2.87 20.34 12.86
C GLY A 12 3.86 19.80 13.90
N LYS A 13 3.37 19.50 15.11
CA LYS A 13 4.17 18.88 16.18
C LYS A 13 4.76 17.54 15.74
N LEU A 14 3.93 16.60 15.28
CA LEU A 14 4.38 15.25 14.91
C LEU A 14 5.31 15.26 13.69
N LEU A 15 5.07 16.14 12.71
CA LEU A 15 5.98 16.32 11.58
C LEU A 15 7.35 16.83 12.05
N GLY A 16 7.36 17.84 12.90
CA GLY A 16 8.57 18.36 13.52
C GLY A 16 9.31 17.29 14.32
N ILE A 17 8.62 16.56 15.20
CA ILE A 17 9.19 15.47 15.99
C ILE A 17 9.84 14.43 15.09
N PHE A 18 9.11 13.93 14.08
CA PHE A 18 9.63 12.89 13.20
C PHE A 18 10.87 13.36 12.45
N MET A 19 10.76 14.50 11.76
CA MET A 19 11.82 15.02 10.92
C MET A 19 13.04 15.46 11.73
N CYS A 20 12.84 16.28 12.77
CA CYS A 20 13.94 16.75 13.61
C CYS A 20 14.64 15.59 14.30
N ASN A 21 13.91 14.64 14.90
CA ASN A 21 14.56 13.56 15.63
C ASN A 21 15.24 12.56 14.68
N THR A 22 14.88 12.52 13.39
CA THR A 22 15.65 11.75 12.38
C THR A 22 17.00 12.42 12.06
N GLU A 23 17.05 13.74 12.00
CA GLU A 23 18.26 14.51 11.62
C GLU A 23 19.16 14.84 12.82
N VAL A 24 18.57 15.23 13.95
CA VAL A 24 19.26 15.68 15.17
C VAL A 24 18.86 14.79 16.34
N HIS A 25 19.83 14.15 16.99
CA HIS A 25 19.53 13.27 18.12
C HIS A 25 18.97 14.10 19.30
N PRO A 26 17.84 13.67 19.91
CA PRO A 26 17.25 14.30 21.10
C PRO A 26 18.15 14.49 22.32
N ASN A 27 19.28 13.79 22.35
CA ASN A 27 20.25 13.76 23.46
C ASN A 27 21.56 14.42 23.06
N SER A 28 21.59 15.12 21.92
CA SER A 28 22.73 15.94 21.55
C SER A 28 22.89 17.09 22.56
N GLU A 29 24.12 17.56 22.73
CA GLU A 29 24.44 18.67 23.65
C GLU A 29 23.67 19.96 23.32
N LEU A 30 23.39 20.20 22.03
CA LEU A 30 22.55 21.31 21.59
C LEU A 30 21.15 21.24 22.21
N VAL A 31 20.52 20.06 22.18
CA VAL A 31 19.16 19.85 22.70
C VAL A 31 19.15 19.83 24.23
N LYS A 32 20.09 19.11 24.86
CA LYS A 32 20.18 19.03 26.33
C LYS A 32 20.40 20.40 26.97
N SER A 33 21.24 21.23 26.38
CA SER A 33 21.53 22.57 26.89
C SER A 33 20.37 23.56 26.72
N GLY A 34 19.34 23.22 25.96
CA GLY A 34 18.23 24.14 25.66
C GLY A 34 18.62 25.34 24.79
N ARG A 35 19.90 25.45 24.38
CA ARG A 35 20.42 26.61 23.61
C ARG A 35 19.68 26.81 22.30
N PHE A 36 19.23 25.72 21.67
CA PHE A 36 18.46 25.78 20.43
C PHE A 36 17.13 26.52 20.55
N LEU A 37 16.59 26.73 21.77
CA LEU A 37 15.36 27.50 21.96
C LEU A 37 15.56 29.00 21.70
N LYS A 38 16.80 29.47 21.65
CA LYS A 38 17.18 30.87 21.49
C LYS A 38 18.15 31.03 20.29
N PRO A 39 18.41 32.28 19.84
CA PRO A 39 19.50 32.57 18.92
C PRO A 39 20.82 31.95 19.40
N HIS A 40 21.41 31.09 18.56
CA HIS A 40 22.68 30.41 18.83
C HIS A 40 23.52 30.34 17.56
N ALA A 41 24.84 30.18 17.72
CA ALA A 41 25.73 29.95 16.58
C ALA A 41 25.54 28.52 16.04
N ASP A 42 25.35 28.38 14.73
CA ASP A 42 25.34 27.07 14.06
C ASP A 42 26.74 26.41 14.04
N ASN A 43 27.81 27.20 14.06
CA ASN A 43 29.19 26.78 14.19
C ASN A 43 29.78 27.19 15.55
N TYR A 44 29.60 26.34 16.55
CA TYR A 44 30.11 26.60 17.91
C TYR A 44 31.64 26.59 18.01
N LYS A 45 32.35 25.94 17.07
CA LYS A 45 33.82 25.88 17.06
C LYS A 45 34.42 27.18 16.53
N ASN A 46 33.72 27.87 15.63
CA ASN A 46 34.17 29.14 15.10
C ASN A 46 32.96 30.05 14.83
N VAL A 47 32.48 30.71 15.90
CA VAL A 47 31.21 31.44 15.94
C VAL A 47 31.08 32.46 14.82
N ASN A 48 32.14 33.20 14.51
CA ASN A 48 32.10 34.24 13.47
C ASN A 48 32.19 33.69 12.03
N GLN A 49 32.48 32.41 11.86
CA GLN A 49 32.38 31.71 10.57
C GLN A 49 31.01 31.05 10.37
N GLY A 50 30.15 31.07 11.40
CA GLY A 50 28.79 30.52 11.37
C GLY A 50 27.71 31.60 11.31
N ASN A 51 26.49 31.17 11.02
CA ASN A 51 25.28 31.98 11.11
C ASN A 51 24.59 31.82 12.48
N ILE A 52 23.66 32.73 12.76
CA ILE A 52 22.75 32.60 13.91
C ILE A 52 21.55 31.77 13.49
N ALA A 53 21.33 30.65 14.18
CA ALA A 53 20.16 29.81 14.04
C ALA A 53 19.26 29.88 15.28
N ILE A 54 17.99 29.51 15.09
CA ILE A 54 17.05 29.18 16.18
C ILE A 54 16.40 27.83 15.88
N GLY A 55 15.99 27.10 16.91
CA GLY A 55 15.40 25.79 16.78
C GLY A 55 16.37 24.80 16.14
N TYR A 56 15.85 23.94 15.27
CA TYR A 56 16.63 22.94 14.54
C TYR A 56 17.15 23.51 13.20
N GLY A 57 17.87 24.64 13.26
CA GLY A 57 18.56 25.23 12.12
C GLY A 57 17.77 26.29 11.34
N PHE A 58 16.81 26.98 11.95
CA PHE A 58 16.16 28.14 11.33
C PHE A 58 17.13 29.33 11.33
N ASP A 59 17.79 29.55 10.19
CA ASP A 59 18.84 30.55 10.01
C ASP A 59 18.27 31.97 9.92
N LEU A 60 18.69 32.84 10.85
CA LEU A 60 18.23 34.23 10.94
C LEU A 60 18.88 35.16 9.93
N LYS A 61 20.02 34.79 9.34
CA LYS A 61 20.69 35.56 8.30
C LYS A 61 20.02 35.32 6.95
N VAL A 62 19.69 34.07 6.65
CA VAL A 62 19.06 33.63 5.39
C VAL A 62 17.61 34.12 5.27
N ASN A 63 16.83 34.08 6.34
CA ASN A 63 15.41 34.44 6.30
C ASN A 63 15.22 35.93 6.59
N ASP A 64 14.52 36.68 5.73
CA ASP A 64 14.19 38.09 5.96
C ASP A 64 13.28 38.31 7.21
N ILE A 65 13.11 39.57 7.63
CA ILE A 65 12.30 39.90 8.84
C ILE A 65 10.83 39.49 8.65
N ALA A 66 10.28 39.63 7.45
CA ALA A 66 8.90 39.27 7.15
C ALA A 66 8.70 37.75 7.27
N GLN A 67 9.64 36.97 6.74
CA GLN A 67 9.66 35.52 6.83
C GLN A 67 9.86 35.04 8.27
N ILE A 68 10.79 35.63 9.04
CA ILE A 68 10.93 35.34 10.48
C ILE A 68 9.60 35.59 11.20
N THR A 69 8.97 36.75 10.96
CA THR A 69 7.69 37.11 11.57
C THR A 69 6.57 36.13 11.19
N LYS A 70 6.50 35.75 9.91
CA LYS A 70 5.52 34.77 9.42
C LYS A 70 5.68 33.42 10.11
N MET A 71 6.92 32.93 10.24
CA MET A 71 7.18 31.65 10.91
C MET A 71 6.81 31.69 12.38
N TYR A 72 7.21 32.74 13.11
CA TYR A 72 6.91 32.87 14.54
C TYR A 72 5.42 33.11 14.83
N ARG A 73 4.70 33.85 13.98
CA ARG A 73 3.23 33.93 14.06
C ARG A 73 2.57 32.57 13.86
N GLY A 74 3.13 31.72 13.00
CA GLY A 74 2.69 30.33 12.86
C GLY A 74 2.87 29.47 14.12
N VAL A 75 3.78 29.85 15.02
CA VAL A 75 4.05 29.14 16.29
C VAL A 75 3.26 29.74 17.45
N PHE A 76 3.27 31.07 17.60
CA PHE A 76 2.76 31.81 18.75
C PHE A 76 1.43 32.54 18.50
N GLY A 77 0.92 32.52 17.27
CA GLY A 77 -0.30 33.20 16.86
C GLY A 77 -0.05 34.56 16.19
N ASP A 78 -1.07 35.07 15.51
CA ASP A 78 -0.96 36.22 14.59
C ASP A 78 -0.54 37.54 15.26
N LYS A 79 -0.72 37.64 16.58
CA LYS A 79 -0.34 38.83 17.36
C LYS A 79 1.16 38.89 17.69
N TRP A 80 1.92 37.82 17.45
CA TRP A 80 3.36 37.81 17.73
C TRP A 80 4.11 38.82 16.84
N GLN A 81 5.08 39.54 17.44
CA GLN A 81 5.96 40.50 16.77
C GLN A 81 7.34 40.54 17.43
N LEU A 82 8.36 40.90 16.64
CA LEU A 82 9.68 41.25 17.14
C LEU A 82 9.63 42.56 17.94
N THR A 83 10.45 42.67 18.97
CA THR A 83 10.69 43.95 19.62
C THR A 83 11.50 44.90 18.70
N GLN A 84 11.47 46.19 18.99
CA GLN A 84 12.28 47.18 18.28
C GLN A 84 13.77 46.89 18.41
N GLU A 85 14.21 46.45 19.61
CA GLU A 85 15.59 46.10 19.88
C GLU A 85 16.05 44.89 19.06
N GLU A 86 15.29 43.79 19.06
CA GLU A 86 15.60 42.61 18.24
C GLU A 86 15.62 42.94 16.75
N THR A 87 14.72 43.82 16.30
CA THR A 87 14.66 44.27 14.91
C THR A 87 15.94 45.01 14.51
N LEU A 88 16.48 45.86 15.39
CA LEU A 88 17.73 46.57 15.15
C LEU A 88 18.92 45.61 15.11
N VAL A 89 19.02 44.68 16.08
CA VAL A 89 20.08 43.66 16.11
C VAL A 89 20.07 42.81 14.83
N LEU A 90 18.90 42.35 14.39
CA LEU A 90 18.76 41.58 13.16
C LEU A 90 19.18 42.36 11.91
N LYS A 91 18.81 43.65 11.82
CA LYS A 91 19.22 44.51 10.69
C LYS A 91 20.72 44.70 10.64
N ASP A 92 21.35 45.03 11.76
CA ASP A 92 22.79 45.23 11.83
C ASP A 92 23.56 43.94 11.54
N TYR A 93 23.10 42.81 12.08
CA TYR A 93 23.69 41.50 11.85
C TYR A 93 23.64 41.10 10.37
N LYS A 94 22.47 41.23 9.74
CA LYS A 94 22.27 40.87 8.32
C LYS A 94 23.07 41.74 7.37
N ASN A 95 23.19 43.03 7.67
CA ASN A 95 23.96 43.98 6.88
C ASN A 95 25.46 43.88 7.15
N GLY A 96 25.92 42.94 7.97
CA GLY A 96 27.33 42.74 8.29
C GLY A 96 27.95 43.84 9.15
N LYS A 97 27.13 44.71 9.75
CA LYS A 97 27.62 45.79 10.65
C LYS A 97 28.14 45.26 11.98
N ILE A 98 27.63 44.11 12.41
CA ILE A 98 28.09 43.39 13.61
C ILE A 98 28.36 41.93 13.27
N THR A 99 29.33 41.34 13.97
CA THR A 99 29.68 39.93 13.82
C THR A 99 28.62 39.01 14.44
N THR A 100 28.67 37.71 14.13
CA THR A 100 27.83 36.68 14.77
C THR A 100 27.96 36.71 16.29
N SER A 101 29.19 36.80 16.82
CA SER A 101 29.43 36.86 18.26
C SER A 101 28.83 38.12 18.91
N ALA A 102 28.95 39.28 18.26
CA ALA A 102 28.40 40.54 18.75
C ALA A 102 26.86 40.52 18.74
N ALA A 103 26.25 39.99 17.67
CA ALA A 103 24.80 39.84 17.59
C ALA A 103 24.25 38.87 18.66
N LEU A 104 24.92 37.73 18.89
CA LEU A 104 24.53 36.80 19.96
C LEU A 104 24.64 37.42 21.36
N SER A 105 25.70 38.19 21.62
CA SER A 105 25.84 38.94 22.87
C SER A 105 24.68 39.92 23.08
N LYS A 106 24.32 40.69 22.04
CA LYS A 106 23.17 41.61 22.07
C LYS A 106 21.85 40.88 22.29
N PHE A 107 21.58 39.77 21.60
CA PHE A 107 20.36 38.98 21.87
C PHE A 107 20.34 38.43 23.30
N GLY A 108 21.48 38.04 23.85
CA GLY A 108 21.61 37.54 25.21
C GLY A 108 21.31 38.57 26.30
N SER A 109 21.44 39.86 26.02
CA SER A 109 21.15 40.95 26.96
C SER A 109 19.69 41.41 26.96
N ILE A 110 18.87 41.00 25.98
CA ILE A 110 17.46 41.40 25.88
C ILE A 110 16.64 40.67 26.94
N GLN A 111 16.09 41.41 27.91
CA GLN A 111 15.33 40.84 29.03
C GLN A 111 14.10 40.03 28.57
N ASN A 112 13.36 40.57 27.58
CA ASN A 112 12.15 39.95 27.02
C ASN A 112 12.38 39.54 25.56
N LEU A 113 13.26 38.56 25.34
CA LEU A 113 13.55 38.03 24.01
C LEU A 113 12.30 37.34 23.40
N SER A 114 11.72 37.95 22.36
CA SER A 114 10.55 37.41 21.65
C SER A 114 10.91 36.22 20.75
N LEU A 115 12.16 36.17 20.30
CA LEU A 115 12.77 35.06 19.55
C LEU A 115 13.04 33.80 20.40
N ASP A 116 12.73 33.82 21.69
CA ASP A 116 12.82 32.62 22.53
C ASP A 116 11.61 31.71 22.29
N LEU A 117 11.88 30.49 21.80
CA LEU A 117 10.86 29.49 21.52
C LEU A 117 10.15 28.97 22.78
N LYS A 118 10.73 29.18 23.97
CA LYS A 118 10.26 28.73 25.29
C LYS A 118 10.23 27.22 25.50
N THR A 119 9.77 26.46 24.52
CA THR A 119 9.57 25.00 24.61
C THR A 119 10.10 24.28 23.38
N ARG A 120 10.43 23.00 23.58
CA ARG A 120 10.82 22.10 22.50
C ARG A 120 9.68 21.88 21.49
N ASP A 121 8.44 21.85 21.95
CA ASP A 121 7.26 21.74 21.08
C ASP A 121 7.16 22.90 20.09
N ASN A 122 7.44 24.13 20.55
CA ASN A 122 7.48 25.30 19.67
C ASN A 122 8.64 25.22 18.68
N ALA A 123 9.78 24.64 19.05
CA ALA A 123 10.87 24.36 18.12
C ALA A 123 10.48 23.34 17.04
N TYR A 124 9.74 22.29 17.41
CA TYR A 124 9.20 21.32 16.45
C TYR A 124 8.19 21.96 15.50
N LYS A 125 7.28 22.79 16.02
CA LYS A 125 6.33 23.56 15.20
C LYS A 125 7.07 24.48 14.22
N LEU A 126 8.04 25.25 14.71
CA LEU A 126 8.85 26.13 13.86
C LEU A 126 9.49 25.34 12.72
N TYR A 127 10.14 24.22 13.03
CA TYR A 127 10.75 23.37 12.02
C TYR A 127 9.72 22.82 11.03
N SER A 128 8.54 22.39 11.47
CA SER A 128 7.50 21.90 10.56
C SER A 128 7.07 22.95 9.54
N LEU A 129 7.05 24.24 9.91
CA LEU A 129 6.68 25.34 9.01
C LEU A 129 7.75 25.59 7.94
N THR A 130 9.03 25.30 8.21
CA THR A 130 10.10 25.42 7.22
C THR A 130 10.02 24.33 6.14
N LEU A 131 9.26 23.25 6.38
CA LEU A 131 9.11 22.13 5.44
C LEU A 131 8.08 22.38 4.33
N SER A 132 7.52 23.59 4.23
CA SER A 132 6.48 23.93 3.24
C SER A 132 6.83 23.55 1.79
N THR A 133 8.08 23.73 1.37
CA THR A 133 8.53 23.31 0.03
C THR A 133 8.41 21.80 -0.21
N TYR A 134 8.62 20.98 0.81
CA TYR A 134 8.48 19.52 0.72
C TYR A 134 7.02 19.08 0.86
N GLU A 135 6.25 19.79 1.70
CA GLU A 135 4.79 19.63 1.76
C GLU A 135 4.13 19.88 0.41
N ASN A 136 4.57 20.89 -0.33
CA ASN A 136 4.03 21.22 -1.65
C ASN A 136 4.29 20.14 -2.71
N LYS A 137 5.25 19.23 -2.49
CA LYS A 137 5.49 18.07 -3.37
C LYS A 137 4.46 16.96 -3.14
N VAL A 138 3.83 16.93 -1.97
CA VAL A 138 2.79 15.96 -1.62
C VAL A 138 1.43 16.53 -2.04
N ASN A 139 0.64 15.73 -2.76
CA ASN A 139 -0.68 16.11 -3.25
C ASN A 139 -1.51 16.80 -2.15
N SER A 140 -1.99 18.01 -2.42
CA SER A 140 -2.73 18.84 -1.45
C SER A 140 -4.08 18.25 -1.05
N SER A 141 -4.64 17.32 -1.84
CA SER A 141 -5.86 16.58 -1.48
C SER A 141 -5.66 15.55 -0.37
N ILE A 142 -4.41 15.23 -0.01
CA ILE A 142 -4.13 14.38 1.15
C ILE A 142 -4.21 15.26 2.40
N PRO A 143 -5.14 14.97 3.33
CA PRO A 143 -5.32 15.77 4.53
C PRO A 143 -4.08 15.74 5.42
N LYS A 144 -4.04 16.63 6.40
CA LYS A 144 -3.03 16.58 7.46
C LYS A 144 -3.27 15.30 8.26
N SER A 145 -2.46 14.27 8.01
CA SER A 145 -2.64 12.91 8.55
C SER A 145 -1.28 12.27 8.85
N TYR A 146 -1.28 11.16 9.58
CA TYR A 146 -0.06 10.35 9.79
C TYR A 146 0.59 9.95 8.45
N GLU A 147 -0.21 9.52 7.48
CA GLU A 147 0.30 9.17 6.15
C GLU A 147 0.98 10.34 5.45
N ARG A 148 0.44 11.55 5.60
CA ARG A 148 1.06 12.75 5.03
C ARG A 148 2.43 13.03 5.67
N LEU A 149 2.64 12.74 6.95
CA LEU A 149 3.95 12.88 7.61
C LEU A 149 5.02 12.03 6.90
N ALA A 150 4.70 10.75 6.64
CA ALA A 150 5.60 9.83 5.95
C ALA A 150 5.92 10.29 4.52
N LEU A 151 4.91 10.79 3.80
CA LEU A 151 5.08 11.30 2.43
C LEU A 151 5.94 12.57 2.39
N VAL A 152 5.77 13.50 3.35
CA VAL A 152 6.59 14.71 3.45
C VAL A 152 8.03 14.35 3.79
N SER A 153 8.25 13.40 4.72
CA SER A 153 9.59 12.90 5.03
C SER A 153 10.25 12.24 3.81
N ARG A 154 9.49 11.47 3.03
CA ARG A 154 10.01 10.91 1.78
C ARG A 154 10.36 12.01 0.78
N ALA A 155 9.51 13.02 0.64
CA ALA A 155 9.72 14.17 -0.25
C ALA A 155 10.93 15.03 0.14
N TYR A 156 11.31 15.05 1.42
CA TYR A 156 12.52 15.69 1.94
C TYR A 156 13.80 15.11 1.34
N ASN A 157 13.87 13.79 1.16
CA ASN A 157 15.01 13.15 0.50
C ASN A 157 14.81 12.98 -1.01
N HIS A 158 13.77 12.24 -1.41
CA HIS A 158 13.44 11.98 -2.81
C HIS A 158 12.02 11.39 -2.88
N TYR A 159 11.09 12.11 -3.52
CA TYR A 159 9.70 11.64 -3.62
C TYR A 159 9.57 10.52 -4.67
N GLY A 160 10.12 10.73 -5.86
CA GLY A 160 10.15 9.74 -6.95
C GLY A 160 8.82 9.60 -7.70
N SER A 161 8.88 9.41 -9.02
CA SER A 161 7.69 9.34 -9.89
C SER A 161 6.79 8.13 -9.60
N ALA A 162 7.38 6.99 -9.22
CA ALA A 162 6.63 5.78 -8.90
C ALA A 162 5.75 5.96 -7.65
N LEU A 163 6.28 6.58 -6.59
CA LEU A 163 5.50 6.91 -5.39
C LEU A 163 4.44 7.97 -5.71
N MET A 164 4.76 9.00 -6.51
CA MET A 164 3.77 9.99 -6.95
C MET A 164 2.59 9.34 -7.68
N LYS A 165 2.87 8.38 -8.56
CA LYS A 165 1.86 7.60 -9.27
C LYS A 165 1.02 6.74 -8.32
N ALA A 166 1.65 6.04 -7.38
CA ALA A 166 0.92 5.25 -6.38
C ALA A 166 0.00 6.14 -5.51
N VAL A 167 0.48 7.33 -5.15
CA VAL A 167 -0.29 8.36 -4.44
C VAL A 167 -1.49 8.84 -5.27
N SER A 168 -1.30 9.16 -6.55
CA SER A 168 -2.40 9.62 -7.42
C SER A 168 -3.45 8.53 -7.66
N GLN A 169 -3.02 7.26 -7.72
CA GLN A 169 -3.89 6.09 -7.81
C GLN A 169 -4.59 5.76 -6.48
N ARG A 170 -4.19 6.41 -5.38
CA ARG A 170 -4.66 6.11 -4.01
C ARG A 170 -4.46 4.64 -3.63
N ASP A 171 -3.39 4.02 -4.13
CA ASP A 171 -3.03 2.63 -3.83
C ASP A 171 -2.17 2.56 -2.56
N ARG A 172 -2.80 2.16 -1.45
CA ARG A 172 -2.15 2.10 -0.13
C ARG A 172 -0.98 1.13 -0.12
N PHE A 173 -1.12 -0.01 -0.78
CA PHE A 173 -0.07 -1.02 -0.78
C PHE A 173 1.14 -0.56 -1.60
N LEU A 174 0.92 0.02 -2.78
CA LEU A 174 2.03 0.54 -3.60
C LEU A 174 2.74 1.71 -2.92
N ILE A 175 2.02 2.58 -2.22
CA ILE A 175 2.63 3.67 -1.44
C ILE A 175 3.51 3.10 -0.33
N TRP A 176 2.95 2.20 0.49
CA TRP A 176 3.71 1.51 1.54
C TRP A 176 4.94 0.80 0.95
N PHE A 177 4.77 0.09 -0.16
CA PHE A 177 5.83 -0.63 -0.84
C PHE A 177 6.96 0.30 -1.28
N HIS A 178 6.62 1.42 -1.92
CA HIS A 178 7.62 2.39 -2.36
C HIS A 178 8.32 3.05 -1.18
N LEU A 179 7.61 3.36 -0.10
CA LEU A 179 8.23 3.84 1.13
C LEU A 179 9.18 2.80 1.72
N ARG A 180 8.79 1.51 1.72
CA ARG A 180 9.54 0.41 2.34
C ARG A 180 10.80 0.03 1.58
N TYR A 181 10.67 -0.20 0.28
CA TYR A 181 11.68 -0.90 -0.53
C TYR A 181 12.41 0.00 -1.53
N THR A 182 11.95 1.23 -1.80
CA THR A 182 12.68 2.12 -2.72
C THR A 182 13.59 3.07 -1.96
N ILE A 183 14.91 2.85 -2.05
CA ILE A 183 15.91 3.60 -1.28
C ILE A 183 16.90 4.24 -2.23
N ASN A 184 17.34 5.46 -1.89
CA ASN A 184 18.42 6.10 -2.61
C ASN A 184 19.71 5.30 -2.37
N THR A 185 20.43 5.01 -3.44
CA THR A 185 21.71 4.31 -3.35
C THR A 185 22.85 5.31 -3.54
N GLN A 186 23.97 5.06 -2.87
CA GLN A 186 25.25 5.71 -3.15
C GLN A 186 26.18 4.66 -3.74
N ARG A 187 26.66 4.87 -4.97
CA ARG A 187 27.49 3.89 -5.71
C ARG A 187 26.84 2.49 -5.78
N GLY A 188 25.51 2.45 -5.95
CA GLY A 188 24.74 1.20 -6.03
C GLY A 188 24.49 0.50 -4.69
N LYS A 189 24.95 1.05 -3.55
CA LYS A 189 24.67 0.51 -2.21
C LYS A 189 23.62 1.35 -1.49
N GLU A 190 22.66 0.69 -0.83
CA GLU A 190 21.70 1.38 0.03
C GLU A 190 22.41 2.01 1.24
N LEU A 191 21.98 3.21 1.62
CA LEU A 191 22.50 3.88 2.82
C LEU A 191 21.71 3.41 4.04
N ASN A 192 22.35 2.78 5.02
CA ASN A 192 21.70 2.25 6.23
C ASN A 192 20.82 3.28 6.96
N GLY A 193 21.27 4.55 7.03
CA GLY A 193 20.49 5.63 7.61
C GLY A 193 19.16 5.87 6.88
N LEU A 194 19.15 5.78 5.55
CA LEU A 194 17.94 5.88 4.74
C LEU A 194 17.10 4.61 4.82
N THR A 195 17.71 3.42 4.87
CA THR A 195 17.00 2.15 5.12
C THR A 195 16.13 2.20 6.36
N LYS A 196 16.72 2.61 7.49
CA LYS A 196 15.99 2.80 8.74
C LYS A 196 14.86 3.82 8.62
N ARG A 197 15.09 4.95 7.94
CA ARG A 197 14.06 5.99 7.75
C ARG A 197 12.91 5.51 6.87
N ARG A 198 13.19 4.76 5.81
CA ARG A 198 12.19 4.14 4.93
C ARG A 198 11.32 3.13 5.69
N LEU A 199 11.91 2.37 6.62
CA LEU A 199 11.17 1.49 7.53
C LEU A 199 10.18 2.28 8.39
N TRP A 200 10.64 3.35 9.02
CA TRP A 200 9.79 4.22 9.84
C TRP A 200 8.66 4.87 9.04
N GLU A 201 8.96 5.44 7.88
CA GLU A 201 7.95 6.06 7.00
C GLU A 201 6.89 5.04 6.55
N SER A 202 7.31 3.84 6.16
CA SER A 202 6.38 2.78 5.75
C SER A 202 5.49 2.32 6.92
N ASP A 203 5.99 2.29 8.15
CA ASP A 203 5.19 1.84 9.29
C ASP A 203 4.22 2.92 9.79
N ILE A 204 4.62 4.20 9.77
CA ILE A 204 3.69 5.33 9.99
C ILE A 204 2.53 5.25 8.99
N PHE A 205 2.81 4.83 7.76
CA PHE A 205 1.79 4.66 6.74
C PHE A 205 0.89 3.43 6.95
N ASP A 206 1.29 2.43 7.76
CA ASP A 206 0.58 1.19 8.16
C ASP A 206 -0.47 0.60 7.20
N LEU A 207 -0.29 -0.67 6.78
CA LEU A 207 -1.27 -1.35 5.93
C LEU A 207 -2.53 -1.79 6.68
N ILE A 208 -2.47 -2.03 7.98
CA ILE A 208 -3.56 -2.66 8.76
C ILE A 208 -4.72 -1.70 9.05
N TYR A 209 -4.65 -0.46 8.56
CA TYR A 209 -5.73 0.52 8.73
C TYR A 209 -7.07 0.09 8.10
N LYS A 210 -7.06 -0.94 7.23
CA LYS A 210 -8.26 -1.60 6.69
C LYS A 210 -7.90 -3.03 6.27
N ASP A 211 -8.43 -4.06 6.93
CA ASP A 211 -8.19 -5.49 6.62
C ASP A 211 -9.40 -6.15 5.94
N ASP A 212 -10.13 -5.37 5.14
CA ASP A 212 -11.32 -5.83 4.44
C ASP A 212 -11.03 -6.61 3.16
N PHE A 213 -12.06 -7.22 2.57
CA PHE A 213 -11.87 -7.98 1.33
C PHE A 213 -11.34 -7.08 0.20
N GLU A 214 -11.73 -5.81 0.15
CA GLU A 214 -11.21 -4.86 -0.83
C GLU A 214 -9.70 -4.60 -0.63
N ALA A 215 -9.23 -4.42 0.61
CA ALA A 215 -7.82 -4.31 0.92
C ALA A 215 -7.04 -5.57 0.52
N VAL A 216 -7.60 -6.75 0.78
CA VAL A 216 -7.05 -8.04 0.32
C VAL A 216 -6.89 -8.05 -1.21
N ILE A 217 -7.96 -7.74 -1.96
CA ILE A 217 -7.94 -7.68 -3.43
C ILE A 217 -6.88 -6.69 -3.93
N ASN A 218 -6.81 -5.49 -3.35
CA ASN A 218 -5.86 -4.46 -3.75
C ASN A 218 -4.40 -4.89 -3.49
N ILE A 219 -4.10 -5.45 -2.32
CA ILE A 219 -2.75 -5.92 -1.98
C ILE A 219 -2.32 -7.03 -2.94
N PHE A 220 -3.16 -8.04 -3.16
CA PHE A 220 -2.80 -9.14 -4.05
C PHE A 220 -2.71 -8.69 -5.50
N SER A 221 -3.61 -7.82 -5.98
CA SER A 221 -3.50 -7.20 -7.30
C SER A 221 -2.18 -6.46 -7.49
N SER A 222 -1.72 -5.71 -6.49
CA SER A 222 -0.47 -4.96 -6.60
C SER A 222 0.76 -5.86 -6.44
N LEU A 223 0.68 -6.92 -5.63
CA LEU A 223 1.67 -8.01 -5.65
C LEU A 223 1.75 -8.68 -7.02
N ASN A 224 0.61 -8.87 -7.72
CA ASN A 224 0.61 -9.42 -9.07
C ASN A 224 1.34 -8.52 -10.05
N ILE A 225 1.23 -7.19 -9.96
CA ILE A 225 2.04 -6.27 -10.78
C ILE A 225 3.53 -6.51 -10.55
N PHE A 226 3.96 -6.73 -9.30
CA PHE A 226 5.35 -7.06 -9.01
C PHE A 226 5.75 -8.43 -9.57
N LYS A 227 4.83 -9.41 -9.53
CA LYS A 227 4.99 -10.69 -10.18
C LYS A 227 5.02 -10.58 -11.70
N PHE A 228 4.31 -9.67 -12.37
CA PHE A 228 4.42 -9.54 -13.84
C PHE A 228 5.68 -8.83 -14.31
N ASN A 229 6.37 -8.14 -13.40
CA ASN A 229 7.72 -7.66 -13.61
C ASN A 229 8.76 -8.68 -13.08
N GLU A 230 8.39 -9.99 -13.06
CA GLU A 230 8.82 -11.04 -12.09
C GLU A 230 10.31 -11.17 -11.87
N GLU A 231 11.12 -10.95 -12.88
CA GLU A 231 12.55 -11.22 -12.74
C GLU A 231 13.26 -10.19 -11.86
N ARG A 232 12.71 -8.99 -11.66
CA ARG A 232 13.39 -7.92 -10.92
C ARG A 232 12.81 -7.65 -9.56
N MET A 233 11.49 -7.56 -9.39
CA MET A 233 10.92 -6.94 -8.19
C MET A 233 10.79 -7.88 -6.98
N ILE A 234 10.23 -9.09 -7.11
CA ILE A 234 10.23 -10.07 -5.99
C ILE A 234 11.67 -10.47 -5.65
N LYS A 235 12.51 -10.74 -6.66
CA LYS A 235 13.94 -11.01 -6.45
C LYS A 235 14.62 -9.83 -5.74
N TYR A 236 14.29 -8.58 -6.11
CA TYR A 236 14.78 -7.39 -5.43
C TYR A 236 14.31 -7.31 -3.98
N ILE A 237 13.03 -7.53 -3.68
CA ILE A 237 12.50 -7.51 -2.30
C ILE A 237 13.26 -8.53 -1.44
N LEU A 238 13.35 -9.78 -1.89
CA LEU A 238 14.02 -10.84 -1.15
C LEU A 238 15.51 -10.54 -0.96
N ALA A 239 16.18 -10.05 -2.00
CA ALA A 239 17.59 -9.65 -1.90
C ALA A 239 17.79 -8.44 -0.98
N TYR A 240 16.89 -7.45 -1.06
CA TYR A 240 16.89 -6.27 -0.21
C TYR A 240 16.69 -6.65 1.25
N GLU A 241 15.71 -7.51 1.56
CA GLU A 241 15.46 -8.00 2.93
C GLU A 241 16.62 -8.84 3.44
N LYS A 242 17.22 -9.70 2.61
CA LYS A 242 18.40 -10.47 2.99
C LYS A 242 19.57 -9.57 3.39
N ARG A 243 19.79 -8.47 2.68
CA ARG A 243 20.87 -7.51 2.98
C ARG A 243 20.54 -6.62 4.19
N ASN A 244 19.31 -6.14 4.28
CA ASN A 244 18.96 -5.03 5.18
C ASN A 244 18.25 -5.49 6.46
N PHE A 245 17.46 -6.56 6.42
CA PHE A 245 16.61 -7.00 7.54
C PHE A 245 17.27 -8.17 8.29
N THR A 246 18.58 -8.03 8.56
CA THR A 246 19.31 -8.92 9.47
C THR A 246 18.91 -8.62 10.92
N GLU A 247 19.09 -9.59 11.82
CA GLU A 247 18.79 -9.40 13.24
C GLU A 247 19.60 -8.24 13.84
N GLU A 248 20.87 -8.12 13.45
CA GLU A 248 21.76 -7.02 13.84
C GLU A 248 21.19 -5.66 13.43
N ASN A 249 20.84 -5.50 12.15
CA ASN A 249 20.29 -4.25 11.65
C ASN A 249 18.96 -3.91 12.32
N ILE A 250 18.06 -4.87 12.46
CA ILE A 250 16.76 -4.66 13.10
C ILE A 250 16.95 -4.26 14.57
N SER A 251 17.84 -4.93 15.30
CA SER A 251 18.18 -4.58 16.70
C SER A 251 18.73 -3.16 16.80
N SER A 252 19.65 -2.80 15.90
CA SER A 252 20.20 -1.44 15.81
C SER A 252 19.11 -0.39 15.53
N PHE A 253 18.21 -0.66 14.56
CA PHE A 253 17.13 0.26 14.22
C PHE A 253 16.12 0.44 15.35
N LYS A 254 15.80 -0.62 16.09
CA LYS A 254 14.92 -0.55 17.27
C LYS A 254 15.56 0.31 18.37
N LYS A 255 16.84 0.08 18.69
CA LYS A 255 17.57 0.86 19.68
C LYS A 255 17.62 2.35 19.31
N ASP A 256 17.88 2.66 18.04
CA ASP A 256 17.93 4.03 17.56
C ASP A 256 16.55 4.72 17.55
N ALA A 257 15.47 4.00 17.22
CA ALA A 257 14.11 4.56 17.32
C ALA A 257 13.75 4.94 18.76
N THR A 258 14.11 4.09 19.72
CA THR A 258 13.93 4.36 21.16
C THR A 258 14.82 5.51 21.62
N SER A 259 16.11 5.53 21.26
CA SER A 259 17.03 6.60 21.67
C SER A 259 16.63 7.96 21.11
N ARG A 260 15.96 7.98 19.96
CA ARG A 260 15.39 9.18 19.33
C ARG A 260 13.99 9.54 19.83
N ASN A 261 13.48 8.84 20.84
CA ASN A 261 12.13 9.03 21.38
C ASN A 261 11.06 9.05 20.28
N LEU A 262 11.22 8.22 19.24
CA LEU A 262 10.23 8.12 18.18
C LEU A 262 9.14 7.12 18.56
N THR A 263 9.46 6.11 19.37
CA THR A 263 8.54 5.06 19.82
C THR A 263 7.44 5.53 20.76
N SER A 264 7.55 6.74 21.33
CA SER A 264 6.50 7.38 22.12
C SER A 264 5.39 8.01 21.26
N HIS A 265 5.65 8.19 19.96
CA HIS A 265 4.73 8.84 19.02
C HIS A 265 4.32 7.93 17.86
N PHE A 266 5.17 6.95 17.52
CA PHE A 266 4.98 6.06 16.37
C PHE A 266 5.26 4.61 16.75
N SER A 267 4.45 3.70 16.22
CA SER A 267 4.81 2.28 16.17
C SER A 267 5.87 2.08 15.08
N PHE A 268 6.78 1.12 15.29
CA PHE A 268 7.73 0.67 14.28
C PHE A 268 7.78 -0.85 14.17
N LYS A 269 7.24 -1.38 13.07
CA LYS A 269 7.33 -2.79 12.67
C LYS A 269 8.44 -2.98 11.63
N TYR A 270 9.22 -4.04 11.84
CA TYR A 270 10.40 -4.39 11.03
C TYR A 270 10.19 -5.69 10.24
N ASN A 271 8.93 -6.00 9.95
CA ASN A 271 8.48 -7.24 9.33
C ASN A 271 9.00 -7.38 7.89
N LYS A 272 9.26 -8.63 7.47
CA LYS A 272 9.47 -8.94 6.05
C LYS A 272 8.13 -8.90 5.30
N ILE A 273 8.18 -8.93 3.97
CA ILE A 273 6.99 -8.87 3.12
C ILE A 273 5.99 -9.97 3.49
N LYS A 274 6.48 -11.19 3.75
CA LYS A 274 5.66 -12.35 4.14
C LYS A 274 4.82 -12.04 5.39
N ASP A 275 5.46 -11.54 6.44
CA ASP A 275 4.77 -11.26 7.71
C ASP A 275 3.87 -10.03 7.58
N THR A 276 4.22 -9.09 6.70
CA THR A 276 3.41 -7.91 6.40
C THR A 276 2.10 -8.28 5.69
N VAL A 277 2.13 -9.23 4.75
CA VAL A 277 0.94 -9.65 4.00
C VAL A 277 0.13 -10.73 4.71
N ALA A 278 0.71 -11.40 5.72
CA ALA A 278 0.09 -12.50 6.44
C ALA A 278 -1.30 -12.19 7.03
N PRO A 279 -1.56 -11.03 7.65
CA PRO A 279 -2.90 -10.70 8.16
C PRO A 279 -3.96 -10.71 7.05
N PHE A 280 -3.63 -10.19 5.86
CA PHE A 280 -4.53 -10.15 4.71
C PHE A 280 -4.73 -11.52 4.08
N LEU A 281 -3.68 -12.34 4.04
CA LEU A 281 -3.76 -13.74 3.62
C LEU A 281 -4.66 -14.54 4.56
N ASN A 282 -4.47 -14.39 5.87
CA ASN A 282 -5.30 -15.05 6.89
C ASN A 282 -6.75 -14.59 6.80
N LYS A 283 -6.99 -13.30 6.55
CA LYS A 283 -8.33 -12.78 6.30
C LYS A 283 -8.97 -13.43 5.07
N LEU A 284 -8.24 -13.51 3.95
CA LEU A 284 -8.73 -14.16 2.73
C LEU A 284 -9.14 -15.61 3.00
N HIS A 285 -8.27 -16.39 3.66
CA HIS A 285 -8.57 -17.77 4.04
C HIS A 285 -9.79 -17.85 4.97
N SER A 286 -9.89 -16.96 5.95
CA SER A 286 -11.04 -16.91 6.87
C SER A 286 -12.36 -16.61 6.14
N LEU A 287 -12.33 -15.75 5.13
CA LEU A 287 -13.50 -15.40 4.32
C LEU A 287 -14.00 -16.56 3.46
N ILE A 288 -13.09 -17.43 2.98
CA ILE A 288 -13.44 -18.54 2.08
C ILE A 288 -13.50 -19.91 2.77
N LYS A 289 -13.25 -19.99 4.08
CA LYS A 289 -13.11 -21.25 4.83
C LYS A 289 -14.36 -22.16 4.76
N GLU A 290 -15.55 -21.56 4.67
CA GLU A 290 -16.82 -22.30 4.62
C GLU A 290 -17.01 -23.01 3.28
N VAL A 291 -16.34 -22.54 2.22
CA VAL A 291 -16.45 -23.13 0.87
C VAL A 291 -15.20 -23.89 0.47
N THR A 292 -14.05 -23.68 1.13
CA THR A 292 -12.82 -24.44 0.86
C THR A 292 -11.88 -24.45 2.06
N SER A 293 -11.26 -25.60 2.32
CA SER A 293 -10.21 -25.76 3.34
C SER A 293 -8.80 -25.54 2.79
N THR A 294 -8.66 -25.29 1.47
CA THR A 294 -7.37 -25.05 0.82
C THR A 294 -6.70 -23.80 1.38
N VAL A 295 -5.44 -23.95 1.80
CA VAL A 295 -4.56 -22.84 2.19
C VAL A 295 -3.68 -22.49 0.99
N PHE A 296 -3.74 -21.24 0.55
CA PHE A 296 -2.97 -20.75 -0.60
C PHE A 296 -1.72 -20.01 -0.13
N ASP A 297 -0.60 -20.23 -0.83
CA ASP A 297 0.57 -19.39 -0.67
C ASP A 297 0.33 -18.03 -1.35
N PHE A 298 0.75 -16.93 -0.72
CA PHE A 298 0.64 -15.59 -1.28
C PHE A 298 1.30 -15.48 -2.67
N LYS A 299 2.34 -16.29 -2.96
CA LYS A 299 2.99 -16.37 -4.27
C LYS A 299 2.05 -16.94 -5.35
N ASN A 300 1.06 -17.74 -4.97
CA ASN A 300 0.12 -18.43 -5.87
C ASN A 300 -1.27 -17.76 -5.94
N ILE A 301 -1.43 -16.57 -5.36
CA ILE A 301 -2.65 -15.78 -5.48
C ILE A 301 -2.50 -14.78 -6.63
N TYR A 302 -3.49 -14.80 -7.52
CA TYR A 302 -3.62 -13.94 -8.67
C TYR A 302 -4.96 -13.22 -8.67
N VAL A 303 -4.93 -11.92 -8.82
CA VAL A 303 -6.11 -11.06 -8.95
C VAL A 303 -6.08 -10.49 -10.35
N VAL A 304 -7.12 -10.78 -11.12
CA VAL A 304 -7.33 -10.06 -12.37
C VAL A 304 -7.63 -8.61 -11.98
N ASN A 305 -7.03 -7.60 -12.63
CA ASN A 305 -7.44 -6.19 -12.54
C ASN A 305 -7.88 -5.58 -13.90
N LEU A 306 -8.73 -4.54 -13.86
CA LEU A 306 -9.07 -3.73 -15.03
C LEU A 306 -8.02 -2.64 -15.25
N ASN A 307 -7.66 -2.46 -16.50
CA ASN A 307 -6.90 -1.31 -16.97
C ASN A 307 -7.85 -0.11 -17.16
N SER A 308 -7.29 1.09 -17.26
CA SER A 308 -8.06 2.32 -17.48
C SER A 308 -8.84 2.35 -18.79
N ASP A 309 -8.43 1.55 -19.77
CA ASP A 309 -9.11 1.38 -21.06
C ASP A 309 -10.23 0.31 -21.04
N GLY A 310 -10.52 -0.27 -19.87
CA GLY A 310 -11.54 -1.29 -19.70
C GLY A 310 -11.10 -2.71 -20.08
N THR A 311 -9.88 -2.90 -20.58
CA THR A 311 -9.28 -4.23 -20.75
C THR A 311 -8.85 -4.82 -19.40
N ASN A 312 -8.49 -6.10 -19.36
CA ASN A 312 -8.03 -6.76 -18.14
C ASN A 312 -6.59 -7.28 -18.29
N ASN A 313 -5.95 -7.63 -17.18
CA ASN A 313 -4.56 -8.09 -17.14
C ASN A 313 -4.37 -9.62 -17.33
N ILE A 314 -5.39 -10.38 -17.77
CA ILE A 314 -5.31 -11.86 -17.81
C ILE A 314 -4.15 -12.37 -18.66
N SER A 315 -3.83 -11.71 -19.77
CA SER A 315 -2.69 -12.08 -20.62
C SER A 315 -1.36 -12.03 -19.86
N LYS A 316 -1.19 -11.08 -18.92
CA LYS A 316 0.00 -10.98 -18.08
C LYS A 316 0.05 -12.09 -17.04
N ILE A 317 -1.10 -12.42 -16.43
CA ILE A 317 -1.25 -13.56 -15.52
C ILE A 317 -0.86 -14.86 -16.22
N ASN A 318 -1.44 -15.13 -17.38
CA ASN A 318 -1.18 -16.35 -18.14
C ASN A 318 0.31 -16.47 -18.50
N LYS A 319 0.93 -15.40 -19.02
CA LYS A 319 2.37 -15.41 -19.35
C LYS A 319 3.27 -15.75 -18.16
N ALA A 320 2.97 -15.21 -16.97
CA ALA A 320 3.73 -15.53 -15.75
C ALA A 320 3.54 -17.00 -15.35
N LEU A 321 2.32 -17.53 -15.42
CA LEU A 321 2.04 -18.93 -15.12
C LEU A 321 2.72 -19.88 -16.13
N GLU A 322 2.70 -19.55 -17.42
CA GLU A 322 3.42 -20.28 -18.48
C GLU A 322 4.94 -20.26 -18.26
N GLU A 323 5.50 -19.14 -17.78
CA GLU A 323 6.92 -19.03 -17.46
C GLU A 323 7.32 -19.91 -16.28
N ARG A 324 6.51 -19.91 -15.21
CA ARG A 324 6.71 -20.80 -14.05
C ARG A 324 6.61 -22.27 -14.45
N GLU A 325 5.70 -22.62 -15.37
CA GLU A 325 5.62 -23.97 -15.93
C GLU A 325 6.89 -24.32 -16.72
N ARG A 326 7.34 -23.44 -17.63
CA ARG A 326 8.58 -23.62 -18.41
C ARG A 326 9.81 -23.77 -17.50
N ASN A 327 9.83 -23.07 -16.37
CA ASN A 327 10.89 -23.15 -15.37
C ASN A 327 10.76 -24.37 -14.43
N SER A 328 9.83 -25.29 -14.70
CA SER A 328 9.62 -26.52 -13.93
C SER A 328 9.29 -26.29 -12.45
N GLU A 329 8.63 -25.18 -12.13
CA GLU A 329 8.21 -24.90 -10.75
C GLU A 329 7.08 -25.83 -10.28
N PHE A 330 6.25 -26.33 -11.20
CA PHE A 330 5.09 -27.18 -10.87
C PHE A 330 5.41 -28.67 -11.03
N LYS A 331 5.35 -29.42 -9.92
CA LYS A 331 5.74 -30.83 -9.85
C LYS A 331 4.52 -31.74 -9.81
N GLU A 332 4.55 -32.84 -10.57
CA GLU A 332 3.42 -33.77 -10.68
C GLU A 332 3.01 -34.40 -9.34
N GLY A 333 3.97 -34.85 -8.53
CA GLY A 333 3.71 -35.49 -7.23
C GLY A 333 3.32 -34.54 -6.10
N SER A 334 3.39 -33.23 -6.31
CA SER A 334 3.02 -32.21 -5.33
C SER A 334 2.43 -31.00 -6.06
N LYS A 335 1.17 -31.16 -6.48
CA LYS A 335 0.48 -30.13 -7.26
C LYS A 335 0.33 -28.86 -6.44
N GLU A 336 0.86 -27.75 -6.94
CA GLU A 336 0.68 -26.45 -6.30
C GLU A 336 -0.79 -26.00 -6.43
N GLU A 337 -1.33 -25.43 -5.35
CA GLU A 337 -2.65 -24.81 -5.31
C GLU A 337 -2.54 -23.34 -5.76
N ILE A 338 -3.25 -22.98 -6.82
CA ILE A 338 -3.32 -21.63 -7.38
C ILE A 338 -4.70 -21.06 -7.12
N LEU A 339 -4.76 -19.80 -6.68
CA LEU A 339 -5.99 -19.04 -6.53
C LEU A 339 -6.02 -17.91 -7.55
N LEU A 340 -7.07 -17.87 -8.37
CA LEU A 340 -7.36 -16.77 -9.29
C LEU A 340 -8.65 -16.07 -8.84
N ILE A 341 -8.61 -14.76 -8.64
CA ILE A 341 -9.75 -13.96 -8.22
C ILE A 341 -10.15 -13.03 -9.37
N LEU A 342 -11.42 -13.10 -9.77
CA LEU A 342 -12.06 -12.26 -10.78
C LEU A 342 -13.10 -11.36 -10.07
N PRO A 343 -12.67 -10.25 -9.46
CA PRO A 343 -13.51 -9.50 -8.52
C PRO A 343 -14.47 -8.49 -9.19
N TYR A 344 -14.43 -8.32 -10.51
CA TYR A 344 -15.25 -7.34 -11.23
C TYR A 344 -15.66 -7.86 -12.61
N LYS A 345 -16.70 -7.24 -13.16
CA LYS A 345 -17.15 -7.45 -14.54
C LYS A 345 -16.11 -6.93 -15.54
N SER A 346 -15.70 -7.79 -16.48
CA SER A 346 -14.87 -7.43 -17.63
C SER A 346 -15.73 -7.24 -18.89
N ALA A 347 -15.31 -6.36 -19.79
CA ALA A 347 -15.96 -6.19 -21.09
C ALA A 347 -15.77 -7.40 -22.02
N GLN A 348 -14.63 -8.09 -21.88
CA GLN A 348 -14.29 -9.28 -22.63
C GLN A 348 -14.29 -10.52 -21.72
N PRO A 349 -14.62 -11.71 -22.24
CA PRO A 349 -14.43 -12.96 -21.52
C PRO A 349 -12.99 -13.11 -21.02
N ILE A 350 -12.84 -13.66 -19.81
CA ILE A 350 -11.55 -13.88 -19.18
C ILE A 350 -11.19 -15.35 -19.41
N ALA A 351 -10.12 -15.60 -20.17
CA ALA A 351 -9.62 -16.94 -20.48
C ALA A 351 -8.33 -17.24 -19.68
N PRO A 352 -8.42 -17.73 -18.44
CA PRO A 352 -7.25 -18.10 -17.66
C PRO A 352 -6.58 -19.35 -18.20
N TYR A 353 -5.25 -19.34 -18.13
CA TYR A 353 -4.42 -20.52 -18.37
C TYR A 353 -4.18 -21.27 -17.05
N GLN A 354 -4.42 -22.58 -17.05
CA GLN A 354 -4.06 -23.45 -15.95
C GLN A 354 -2.81 -24.28 -16.32
N PRO A 355 -1.67 -24.10 -15.62
CA PRO A 355 -0.50 -24.95 -15.83
C PRO A 355 -0.79 -26.42 -15.54
N LYS A 356 -0.08 -27.33 -16.21
CA LYS A 356 0.00 -28.74 -15.85
C LYS A 356 0.52 -28.88 -14.43
N ASN A 357 0.15 -29.99 -13.78
CA ASN A 357 0.58 -30.30 -12.41
C ASN A 357 0.18 -29.25 -11.37
N THR A 358 -0.92 -28.52 -11.59
CA THR A 358 -1.49 -27.58 -10.62
C THR A 358 -2.94 -27.90 -10.34
N LYS A 359 -3.44 -27.37 -9.23
CA LYS A 359 -4.87 -27.21 -8.99
C LYS A 359 -5.21 -25.74 -9.03
N LEU A 360 -6.32 -25.38 -9.67
CA LEU A 360 -6.75 -24.00 -9.82
C LEU A 360 -8.11 -23.79 -9.14
N THR A 361 -8.16 -22.89 -8.16
CA THR A 361 -9.40 -22.36 -7.61
C THR A 361 -9.68 -20.99 -8.19
N ILE A 362 -10.90 -20.75 -8.68
CA ILE A 362 -11.32 -19.49 -9.27
C ILE A 362 -12.44 -18.88 -8.42
N ILE A 363 -12.22 -17.69 -7.86
CA ILE A 363 -13.28 -16.89 -7.22
C ILE A 363 -13.88 -15.95 -8.26
N LEU A 364 -15.19 -16.06 -8.47
CA LEU A 364 -15.91 -15.39 -9.55
C LEU A 364 -17.00 -14.46 -8.99
N ALA A 365 -16.94 -13.17 -9.31
CA ALA A 365 -17.95 -12.18 -8.94
C ALA A 365 -19.12 -12.11 -9.95
N ASP A 366 -20.21 -11.42 -9.58
CA ASP A 366 -21.39 -11.26 -10.44
C ASP A 366 -21.05 -10.68 -11.84
N LYS A 367 -21.75 -11.18 -12.87
CA LYS A 367 -21.69 -10.74 -14.27
C LYS A 367 -20.34 -10.88 -14.97
N THR A 368 -19.39 -11.58 -14.38
CA THR A 368 -18.16 -11.98 -15.07
C THR A 368 -18.42 -13.08 -16.09
N TYR A 369 -17.62 -13.09 -17.16
CA TYR A 369 -17.59 -14.15 -18.15
C TYR A 369 -16.25 -14.87 -18.04
N LEU A 370 -16.28 -16.14 -17.64
CA LEU A 370 -15.12 -17.01 -17.54
C LEU A 370 -15.11 -17.96 -18.74
N ASP A 371 -14.04 -17.94 -19.51
CA ASP A 371 -13.81 -18.92 -20.57
C ASP A 371 -13.03 -20.11 -20.02
N CYS A 372 -13.63 -21.30 -20.11
CA CYS A 372 -13.13 -22.54 -19.56
C CYS A 372 -12.17 -23.30 -20.50
N ALA A 373 -11.94 -22.81 -21.73
CA ALA A 373 -11.22 -23.56 -22.76
C ALA A 373 -9.79 -23.98 -22.35
N ASN A 374 -9.09 -23.17 -21.55
CA ASN A 374 -7.71 -23.41 -21.14
C ASN A 374 -7.58 -24.00 -19.71
N LEU A 375 -8.69 -24.48 -19.15
CA LEU A 375 -8.73 -25.08 -17.82
C LEU A 375 -8.66 -26.61 -17.88
N ASN A 376 -8.34 -27.20 -16.74
CA ASN A 376 -8.25 -28.65 -16.51
C ASN A 376 -7.39 -29.37 -17.57
N PRO A 377 -6.08 -29.08 -17.65
CA PRO A 377 -5.23 -29.59 -18.72
C PRO A 377 -5.07 -31.11 -18.74
N SER A 378 -5.31 -31.80 -17.62
CA SER A 378 -5.24 -33.27 -17.52
C SER A 378 -6.59 -33.97 -17.72
N GLY A 379 -7.70 -33.21 -17.81
CA GLY A 379 -9.05 -33.75 -17.85
C GLY A 379 -9.59 -34.27 -16.51
N LYS A 380 -8.83 -34.19 -15.41
CA LYS A 380 -9.30 -34.65 -14.09
C LYS A 380 -10.22 -33.61 -13.42
N LYS A 381 -11.46 -34.01 -13.13
CA LYS A 381 -12.54 -33.17 -12.57
C LYS A 381 -12.21 -32.40 -11.28
N ASP A 382 -11.19 -32.84 -10.52
CA ASP A 382 -10.84 -32.27 -9.21
C ASP A 382 -9.67 -31.28 -9.29
N GLU A 383 -9.19 -30.94 -10.49
CA GLU A 383 -8.05 -30.02 -10.70
C GLU A 383 -8.45 -28.58 -10.93
N SER A 384 -9.73 -28.31 -11.18
CA SER A 384 -10.27 -26.95 -11.25
C SER A 384 -11.48 -26.84 -10.33
N LYS A 385 -11.53 -25.78 -9.52
CA LYS A 385 -12.64 -25.45 -8.64
C LYS A 385 -13.12 -24.02 -8.92
N ILE A 386 -14.42 -23.81 -8.82
CA ILE A 386 -15.02 -22.48 -8.90
C ILE A 386 -15.73 -22.14 -7.58
N ILE A 387 -15.62 -20.89 -7.15
CA ILE A 387 -16.29 -20.32 -5.98
C ILE A 387 -16.97 -19.05 -6.45
N LEU A 388 -18.26 -18.89 -6.15
CA LEU A 388 -19.02 -17.70 -6.48
C LEU A 388 -19.03 -16.73 -5.31
N THR A 389 -18.98 -15.43 -5.58
CA THR A 389 -19.13 -14.40 -4.55
C THR A 389 -20.14 -13.34 -4.94
N ASN A 390 -20.92 -12.88 -3.96
CA ASN A 390 -21.80 -11.72 -4.12
C ASN A 390 -21.06 -10.37 -4.01
N TYR A 391 -19.72 -10.39 -3.92
CA TYR A 391 -18.91 -9.19 -3.91
C TYR A 391 -19.18 -8.33 -5.14
N LYS A 392 -19.47 -7.05 -4.91
CA LYS A 392 -19.66 -6.03 -5.95
C LYS A 392 -18.60 -4.97 -5.77
N TYR A 393 -17.58 -4.98 -6.63
CA TYR A 393 -16.57 -3.94 -6.63
C TYR A 393 -17.22 -2.55 -6.82
N ASN A 394 -16.96 -1.63 -5.89
CA ASN A 394 -17.37 -0.23 -6.00
C ASN A 394 -16.17 0.67 -5.63
N PRO A 395 -15.52 1.34 -6.60
CA PRO A 395 -14.36 2.17 -6.32
C PRO A 395 -14.69 3.45 -5.51
N TYR A 396 -15.98 3.80 -5.38
CA TYR A 396 -16.45 5.01 -4.73
C TYR A 396 -17.11 4.77 -3.37
N ASN A 397 -17.41 3.52 -3.03
CA ASN A 397 -18.09 3.18 -1.78
C ASN A 397 -17.41 1.97 -1.14
N THR A 398 -16.89 2.15 0.06
CA THR A 398 -16.39 1.03 0.85
C THR A 398 -17.60 0.24 1.32
N ASN A 399 -17.97 -0.81 0.59
CA ASN A 399 -19.00 -1.73 1.03
C ASN A 399 -18.63 -2.22 2.44
N LYS A 400 -19.55 -2.10 3.40
CA LYS A 400 -19.38 -2.74 4.71
C LYS A 400 -19.25 -4.25 4.47
N ASN A 401 -18.17 -4.84 4.97
CA ASN A 401 -17.81 -6.26 4.81
C ASN A 401 -18.91 -7.25 5.19
N ASP A 402 -19.86 -6.83 6.02
CA ASP A 402 -20.77 -7.71 6.77
C ASP A 402 -21.71 -8.55 5.87
N ASN A 403 -21.68 -8.33 4.55
CA ASN A 403 -22.55 -9.00 3.59
C ASN A 403 -21.81 -9.82 2.51
N ILE A 404 -20.47 -9.91 2.51
CA ILE A 404 -19.77 -10.72 1.50
C ILE A 404 -19.95 -12.20 1.83
N LYS A 405 -20.46 -12.96 0.86
CA LYS A 405 -20.69 -14.40 0.95
C LYS A 405 -19.98 -15.10 -0.20
N PHE A 406 -19.57 -16.33 0.06
CA PHE A 406 -18.97 -17.24 -0.90
C PHE A 406 -19.82 -18.51 -0.97
N ILE A 407 -20.01 -19.07 -2.17
CA ILE A 407 -20.74 -20.32 -2.39
C ILE A 407 -19.94 -21.22 -3.34
N ASP A 408 -19.89 -22.50 -3.03
CA ASP A 408 -19.46 -23.56 -3.96
C ASP A 408 -20.69 -24.01 -4.78
N PRO A 409 -20.72 -23.82 -6.11
CA PRO A 409 -21.88 -24.17 -6.94
C PRO A 409 -21.90 -25.64 -7.37
N SER A 410 -21.08 -26.50 -6.73
CA SER A 410 -21.05 -27.94 -7.01
C SER A 410 -22.40 -28.62 -6.80
N THR A 411 -22.58 -29.73 -7.51
CA THR A 411 -23.77 -30.56 -7.46
C THR A 411 -23.44 -31.87 -6.76
N SER A 412 -24.26 -32.28 -5.77
CA SER A 412 -24.09 -33.57 -5.09
C SER A 412 -24.36 -34.76 -6.03
N THR A 413 -25.33 -34.63 -6.93
CA THR A 413 -25.72 -35.62 -7.94
C THR A 413 -25.70 -35.01 -9.34
N GLU A 414 -25.94 -35.81 -10.37
CA GLU A 414 -26.22 -35.28 -11.71
C GLU A 414 -27.50 -34.44 -11.70
N VAL A 415 -27.47 -33.29 -12.37
CA VAL A 415 -28.61 -32.40 -12.58
C VAL A 415 -28.99 -32.43 -14.06
N THR A 416 -30.26 -32.72 -14.33
CA THR A 416 -30.82 -32.71 -15.69
C THR A 416 -31.40 -31.34 -15.98
N LEU A 417 -31.04 -30.76 -17.12
CA LEU A 417 -31.58 -29.50 -17.60
C LEU A 417 -32.68 -29.75 -18.64
N TYR A 418 -33.83 -29.09 -18.45
CA TYR A 418 -35.01 -29.23 -19.29
C TYR A 418 -35.15 -28.01 -20.19
N LYS A 419 -35.60 -28.23 -21.42
CA LYS A 419 -35.80 -27.14 -22.38
C LYS A 419 -37.00 -26.29 -21.98
N ASP A 420 -36.82 -24.98 -21.92
CA ASP A 420 -37.89 -24.01 -21.70
C ASP A 420 -38.50 -23.52 -23.02
N ASN A 421 -39.56 -22.71 -22.92
CA ASN A 421 -40.30 -22.18 -24.07
C ASN A 421 -39.45 -21.22 -24.94
N THR A 422 -38.31 -20.74 -24.43
CA THR A 422 -37.36 -19.88 -25.17
C THR A 422 -36.25 -20.69 -25.84
N GLY A 423 -36.25 -22.01 -25.67
CA GLY A 423 -35.25 -22.92 -26.19
C GLY A 423 -33.96 -22.99 -25.36
N LYS A 424 -33.95 -22.42 -24.16
CA LYS A 424 -32.84 -22.55 -23.19
C LYS A 424 -33.07 -23.75 -22.29
N PHE A 425 -32.00 -24.38 -21.82
CA PHE A 425 -32.09 -25.49 -20.88
C PHE A 425 -31.94 -24.98 -19.44
N VAL A 426 -32.84 -25.38 -18.55
CA VAL A 426 -32.88 -24.90 -17.15
C VAL A 426 -33.01 -26.06 -16.16
N SER A 427 -32.33 -25.96 -15.03
CA SER A 427 -32.52 -26.89 -13.91
C SER A 427 -33.85 -26.62 -13.19
N GLN A 428 -34.45 -27.65 -12.58
CA GLN A 428 -35.72 -27.50 -11.86
C GLN A 428 -35.66 -26.45 -10.74
N ASP A 429 -34.50 -26.28 -10.09
CA ASP A 429 -34.29 -25.30 -9.04
C ASP A 429 -33.92 -23.90 -9.56
N GLY A 430 -33.87 -23.72 -10.88
CA GLY A 430 -33.56 -22.45 -11.54
C GLY A 430 -32.15 -21.93 -11.28
N LYS A 431 -31.21 -22.78 -10.87
CA LYS A 431 -29.81 -22.37 -10.59
C LYS A 431 -28.88 -22.49 -11.78
N TYR A 432 -29.18 -23.35 -12.75
CA TYR A 432 -28.32 -23.62 -13.90
C TYR A 432 -29.09 -23.37 -15.19
N PHE A 433 -28.56 -22.50 -16.05
CA PHE A 433 -29.13 -22.19 -17.36
C PHE A 433 -28.09 -22.41 -18.44
N PHE A 434 -28.39 -23.21 -19.44
CA PHE A 434 -27.52 -23.46 -20.58
C PHE A 434 -28.18 -23.00 -21.87
N ASP A 435 -27.47 -22.22 -22.67
CA ASP A 435 -27.96 -21.71 -23.96
C ASP A 435 -27.21 -22.28 -25.16
N ASN A 436 -27.75 -22.00 -26.35
CA ASN A 436 -27.22 -22.50 -27.63
C ASN A 436 -25.86 -21.91 -28.02
N ALA A 437 -25.33 -20.94 -27.25
CA ALA A 437 -23.99 -20.38 -27.45
C ALA A 437 -22.95 -21.04 -26.54
N ASN A 438 -23.24 -22.24 -26.01
CA ASN A 438 -22.40 -22.98 -25.07
C ASN A 438 -22.04 -22.19 -23.81
N LYS A 439 -22.97 -21.32 -23.39
CA LYS A 439 -22.85 -20.56 -22.15
C LYS A 439 -23.70 -21.20 -21.07
N LEU A 440 -23.05 -21.54 -19.96
CA LEU A 440 -23.69 -21.88 -18.70
C LEU A 440 -23.77 -20.63 -17.82
N THR A 441 -24.98 -20.19 -17.50
CA THR A 441 -25.24 -19.17 -16.48
C THR A 441 -25.63 -19.85 -15.17
N LEU A 442 -24.88 -19.53 -14.12
CA LEU A 442 -25.16 -19.92 -12.74
C LEU A 442 -25.95 -18.80 -12.07
N ASN A 443 -27.12 -19.10 -11.52
CA ASN A 443 -27.97 -18.15 -10.82
C ASN A 443 -27.97 -18.43 -9.31
N PHE A 444 -27.29 -17.59 -8.55
CA PHE A 444 -27.12 -17.71 -7.09
C PHE A 444 -27.32 -16.33 -6.41
N PHE A 445 -27.38 -16.29 -5.08
CA PHE A 445 -27.50 -15.05 -4.29
C PHE A 445 -28.69 -14.14 -4.66
N ASN A 446 -29.88 -14.70 -4.82
CA ASN A 446 -31.08 -13.96 -5.22
C ASN A 446 -30.92 -13.26 -6.58
N ASN A 447 -30.66 -14.01 -7.65
CA ASN A 447 -30.60 -13.52 -9.04
C ASN A 447 -29.30 -12.83 -9.46
N LEU A 448 -28.16 -13.15 -8.83
CA LEU A 448 -26.84 -12.84 -9.38
C LEU A 448 -26.44 -13.92 -10.39
N ASN A 449 -25.84 -13.48 -11.50
CA ASN A 449 -25.57 -14.34 -12.65
C ASN A 449 -24.07 -14.44 -12.92
N PHE A 450 -23.56 -15.66 -12.98
CA PHE A 450 -22.16 -15.96 -13.26
C PHE A 450 -22.08 -16.76 -14.55
N ASN A 451 -21.23 -16.35 -15.50
CA ASN A 451 -21.27 -16.89 -16.86
C ASN A 451 -20.01 -17.69 -17.14
N LEU A 452 -20.19 -18.96 -17.52
CA LEU A 452 -19.14 -19.89 -17.91
C LEU A 452 -19.31 -20.21 -19.39
N LEU A 453 -18.32 -19.81 -20.19
CA LEU A 453 -18.21 -20.19 -21.60
C LEU A 453 -17.39 -21.46 -21.70
N ASN A 454 -17.66 -22.30 -22.70
CA ASN A 454 -16.88 -23.50 -22.97
C ASN A 454 -16.84 -24.49 -21.78
N PHE A 455 -17.88 -24.49 -20.94
CA PHE A 455 -17.95 -25.26 -19.69
C PHE A 455 -17.79 -26.77 -19.91
N ALA A 456 -18.45 -27.33 -20.93
CA ALA A 456 -18.45 -28.77 -21.20
C ALA A 456 -17.31 -29.19 -22.14
N LYS A 457 -16.10 -28.66 -21.94
CA LYS A 457 -14.93 -28.89 -22.82
C LYS A 457 -14.65 -30.39 -23.04
N GLU A 458 -14.78 -31.20 -22.00
CA GLU A 458 -14.57 -32.66 -22.06
C GLU A 458 -15.57 -33.40 -22.95
N ASN A 459 -16.67 -32.73 -23.33
CA ASN A 459 -17.70 -33.22 -24.22
C ASN A 459 -17.75 -32.38 -25.51
N ASN A 460 -16.59 -31.97 -26.04
CA ASN A 460 -16.48 -31.11 -27.23
C ASN A 460 -17.28 -29.81 -27.09
N PHE A 461 -17.20 -29.18 -25.93
CA PHE A 461 -17.84 -27.90 -25.59
C PHE A 461 -19.38 -27.89 -25.55
N ASN A 462 -20.01 -29.07 -25.57
CA ASN A 462 -21.47 -29.19 -25.55
C ASN A 462 -21.95 -30.06 -24.38
N LEU A 463 -23.08 -29.70 -23.76
CA LEU A 463 -23.79 -30.61 -22.86
C LEU A 463 -24.46 -31.70 -23.67
N ARG A 464 -24.49 -32.93 -23.11
CA ARG A 464 -25.09 -34.10 -23.73
C ARG A 464 -26.22 -34.63 -22.86
N ASN A 465 -27.11 -35.43 -23.44
CA ASN A 465 -28.18 -36.13 -22.74
C ASN A 465 -27.72 -37.47 -22.13
N ASP A 466 -26.87 -38.19 -22.86
CA ASP A 466 -26.39 -39.53 -22.51
C ASP A 466 -25.22 -39.52 -21.51
N LYS A 467 -24.55 -38.38 -21.33
CA LYS A 467 -23.40 -38.23 -20.43
C LYS A 467 -23.33 -36.84 -19.83
N ALA A 468 -23.23 -36.75 -18.50
CA ALA A 468 -23.04 -35.48 -17.83
C ALA A 468 -21.64 -34.88 -18.09
N SER A 469 -21.58 -33.56 -18.24
CA SER A 469 -20.35 -32.80 -18.00
C SER A 469 -19.99 -32.87 -16.52
N SER A 470 -18.72 -32.73 -16.15
CA SER A 470 -18.25 -32.79 -14.75
C SER A 470 -17.18 -31.74 -14.44
N MET A 471 -17.19 -30.61 -15.14
CA MET A 471 -16.27 -29.51 -14.85
C MET A 471 -16.60 -28.84 -13.50
N PHE A 472 -15.59 -28.46 -12.71
CA PHE A 472 -15.72 -27.82 -11.39
C PHE A 472 -16.59 -28.58 -10.36
N LYS A 473 -16.76 -29.90 -10.50
CA LYS A 473 -17.73 -30.71 -9.72
C LYS A 473 -19.20 -30.30 -9.93
N ILE A 474 -19.50 -29.62 -11.03
CA ILE A 474 -20.86 -29.35 -11.47
C ILE A 474 -21.21 -30.43 -12.52
N LYS A 475 -22.21 -31.26 -12.22
CA LYS A 475 -22.61 -32.39 -13.06
C LYS A 475 -23.91 -32.09 -13.78
N LEU A 476 -23.83 -31.67 -15.04
CA LEU A 476 -24.99 -31.28 -15.84
C LEU A 476 -25.15 -32.17 -17.06
N LYS A 477 -26.39 -32.54 -17.37
CA LYS A 477 -26.79 -33.19 -18.62
C LYS A 477 -28.10 -32.60 -19.14
N LEU A 478 -28.39 -32.80 -20.41
CA LEU A 478 -29.66 -32.39 -21.02
C LEU A 478 -30.72 -33.48 -20.85
N SER A 479 -32.01 -33.11 -20.83
CA SER A 479 -33.12 -34.04 -21.00
C SER A 479 -33.10 -34.63 -22.42
N ASP A 480 -33.58 -35.87 -22.58
CA ASP A 480 -33.67 -36.57 -23.88
C ASP A 480 -34.69 -35.95 -24.86
N LYS A 481 -35.53 -35.03 -24.37
CA LYS A 481 -36.37 -34.08 -25.10
C LYS A 481 -36.99 -33.11 -24.12
#